data_AF-A0A962SYP7-F1
#
_entry.id   AF-A0A962SYP7-F1
#
_cell.length_a   1.000
_cell.length_b   1.000
_cell.length_c   1.000
_cell.angle_alpha   90.00
_cell.angle_beta   90.00
_cell.angle_gamma   90.00
#
_symmetry.space_group_name_H-M   'P 1'
#
loop_
_entity.id
_entity.type
_entity.pdbx_description
1 polymer ?
#
loop_
_entity_poly.entity_id
_entity_poly.type
_entity_poly.pdbx_seq_one_letter_code
_entity_poly.pdbx_strand_id
1 'polypeptide(L)' 'EALRQVAHSLKSSSANLGATQLAACCKELEQRGRDWCLEGVAALLAEVDGHYGRVREALIAEMEKNAREAG' A
#
# COMPACT_ATOMS: atom_id res chain seq x y z
N GLU A 1 -15.97 -3.08 -9.40
CA GLU A 1 -16.22 -3.35 -7.96
C GLU A 1 -15.06 -4.01 -7.21
N ALA A 2 -14.52 -5.17 -7.65
CA ALA A 2 -13.44 -5.85 -6.91
C ALA A 2 -12.18 -5.00 -6.66
N LEU A 3 -11.68 -4.30 -7.69
CA LEU A 3 -10.51 -3.41 -7.57
C LEU A 3 -10.70 -2.34 -6.49
N ARG A 4 -11.89 -1.71 -6.47
CA ARG A 4 -12.26 -0.68 -5.48
C ARG A 4 -12.18 -1.23 -4.06
N GLN A 5 -12.75 -2.41 -3.82
CA GLN A 5 -12.81 -3.01 -2.48
C GLN A 5 -11.42 -3.39 -1.96
N VAL A 6 -10.59 -4.02 -2.81
CA VAL A 6 -9.21 -4.37 -2.44
C VAL A 6 -8.38 -3.12 -2.17
N ALA A 7 -8.47 -2.12 -3.04
CA ALA A 7 -7.76 -0.86 -2.90
C ALA A 7 -8.19 -0.10 -1.62
N HIS A 8 -9.48 -0.11 -1.29
CA HIS A 8 -9.99 0.50 -0.07
C HIS A 8 -9.39 -0.14 1.19
N SER A 9 -9.42 -1.47 1.28
CA SER A 9 -8.86 -2.21 2.42
C SER A 9 -7.35 -1.97 2.54
N LEU A 10 -6.61 -2.06 1.44
CA LEU A 10 -5.17 -1.85 1.44
C LEU A 10 -4.77 -0.41 1.79
N LYS A 11 -5.54 0.59 1.32
CA LYS A 11 -5.36 1.99 1.68
C LYS A 11 -5.46 2.20 3.20
N SER A 12 -6.50 1.69 3.83
CA SER A 12 -6.74 1.86 5.27
C SER A 12 -5.64 1.20 6.11
N SER A 13 -5.26 -0.03 5.76
CA SER A 13 -4.15 -0.72 6.43
C SER A 13 -2.82 0.03 6.26
N SER A 14 -2.54 0.51 5.05
CA SER A 14 -1.31 1.28 4.77
C SER A 14 -1.27 2.61 5.53
N ALA A 15 -2.40 3.33 5.60
CA ALA A 15 -2.50 4.56 6.35
C ALA A 15 -2.27 4.34 7.86
N ASN A 16 -2.84 3.25 8.41
CA ASN A 16 -2.65 2.88 9.81
C ASN A 16 -1.18 2.57 10.15
N LEU A 17 -0.42 2.02 9.20
CA LEU A 17 1.02 1.78 9.34
C LEU A 17 1.89 3.02 9.07
N GLY A 18 1.29 4.18 8.76
CA GLY A 18 2.03 5.38 8.38
C GLY A 18 2.64 5.34 6.97
N ALA A 19 2.31 4.33 6.16
CA ALA A 19 2.78 4.17 4.78
C ALA A 19 2.03 5.12 3.82
N THR A 20 2.25 6.43 3.95
CA THR A 20 1.45 7.47 3.30
C THR A 20 1.46 7.39 1.78
N GLN A 21 2.61 7.09 1.18
CA GLN A 21 2.74 6.96 -0.28
C GLN A 21 1.97 5.74 -0.81
N LEU A 22 2.09 4.59 -0.14
CA LEU A 22 1.34 3.38 -0.49
C LEU A 22 -0.17 3.63 -0.35
N ALA A 23 -0.60 4.29 0.72
CA ALA A 23 -2.00 4.66 0.93
C ALA A 23 -2.52 5.60 -0.18
N ALA A 24 -1.70 6.54 -0.66
CA ALA A 24 -2.07 7.43 -1.76
C ALA A 24 -2.28 6.67 -3.08
N CYS A 25 -1.37 5.75 -3.43
CA CYS A 25 -1.53 4.91 -4.63
C CYS A 25 -2.78 4.03 -4.54
N CYS A 26 -3.07 3.45 -3.37
CA CYS A 26 -4.30 2.68 -3.15
C CYS A 26 -5.57 3.55 -3.25
N LYS A 27 -5.52 4.81 -2.80
CA LYS A 27 -6.64 5.75 -2.97
C LYS A 27 -6.93 6.00 -4.45
N GLU A 28 -5.89 6.17 -5.26
CA GLU A 28 -6.03 6.35 -6.71
C GLU A 28 -6.59 5.09 -7.39
N LEU A 29 -6.14 3.89 -7.00
CA LEU A 29 -6.73 2.63 -7.49
C LEU A 29 -8.19 2.46 -7.09
N GLU A 30 -8.56 2.87 -5.86
CA GLU A 30 -9.94 2.87 -5.40
C GLU A 30 -10.81 3.77 -6.29
N GLN A 31 -10.31 4.98 -6.61
CA GLN A 31 -11.01 5.94 -7.45
C GLN A 31 -11.16 5.43 -8.89
N ARG A 32 -10.10 4.91 -9.50
CA ARG A 32 -10.16 4.28 -10.83
C ARG A 32 -11.12 3.11 -10.90
N GLY A 33 -11.19 2.31 -9.84
CA GLY A 33 -12.17 1.23 -9.69
C GLY A 33 -13.61 1.70 -9.53
N ARG A 34 -13.84 2.91 -9.00
CA ARG A 34 -15.17 3.57 -8.94
C ARG A 34 -15.57 4.12 -10.31
N ASP A 35 -14.63 4.73 -11.01
CA ASP A 35 -14.86 5.42 -12.29
C ASP A 35 -14.86 4.46 -13.49
N TRP A 36 -14.61 3.16 -13.27
CA TRP A 36 -14.45 2.14 -14.31
C TRP A 36 -13.36 2.49 -15.33
N CYS A 37 -12.34 3.24 -14.91
CA CYS A 37 -11.23 3.68 -15.73
C CYS A 37 -9.99 2.83 -15.45
N LEU A 38 -9.63 1.95 -16.38
CA LEU A 38 -8.45 1.07 -16.24
C LEU A 38 -7.20 1.62 -16.94
N GLU A 39 -7.31 2.77 -17.59
CA GLU A 39 -6.15 3.45 -18.17
C GLU A 39 -5.12 3.72 -17.06
N GLY A 40 -3.82 3.57 -17.35
CA GLY A 40 -2.74 3.84 -16.39
C GLY A 40 -2.67 2.95 -15.14
N VAL A 41 -3.63 2.04 -14.92
CA VAL A 41 -3.67 1.18 -13.71
C VAL A 41 -2.43 0.30 -13.61
N ALA A 42 -1.88 -0.17 -14.73
CA ALA A 42 -0.66 -0.99 -14.72
C ALA A 42 0.57 -0.25 -14.16
N ALA A 43 0.75 1.02 -14.53
CA ALA A 43 1.83 1.86 -13.99
C ALA A 43 1.62 2.13 -12.50
N LEU A 44 0.38 2.44 -12.11
CA LEU A 44 0.02 2.66 -10.72
C LEU A 44 0.20 1.40 -9.85
N LEU A 45 -0.06 0.21 -10.38
CA LEU A 45 0.22 -1.06 -9.70
C LEU A 45 1.72 -1.27 -9.50
N ALA A 46 2.56 -0.93 -10.50
CA ALA A 46 4.00 -0.99 -10.33
C ALA A 46 4.50 -0.02 -9.24
N GLU A 47 3.89 1.16 -9.11
CA GLU A 47 4.16 2.07 -7.99
C GLU A 47 3.74 1.47 -6.64
N VAL A 48 2.56 0.83 -6.57
CA VAL A 48 2.10 0.10 -5.38
C VAL A 48 3.10 -0.97 -4.96
N ASP A 49 3.57 -1.80 -5.89
CA ASP A 49 4.55 -2.85 -5.61
C ASP A 49 5.86 -2.27 -5.07
N GLY A 50 6.34 -1.17 -5.68
CA GLY A 50 7.53 -0.46 -5.22
C GLY A 50 7.40 0.11 -3.81
N HIS A 51 6.27 0.76 -3.51
CA HIS A 51 6.00 1.30 -2.17
C HIS A 51 5.80 0.19 -1.14
N TYR A 52 5.10 -0.89 -1.50
CA TYR A 52 4.88 -2.04 -0.64
C TYR A 52 6.21 -2.70 -0.26
N GLY A 53 7.11 -2.91 -1.22
CA GLY A 53 8.44 -3.47 -0.96
C GLY A 53 9.20 -2.70 0.10
N ARG A 54 9.28 -1.36 -0.04
CA ARG A 54 9.96 -0.47 0.92
C ARG A 54 9.32 -0.50 2.31
N VAL A 55 7.99 -0.48 2.38
CA VAL A 55 7.25 -0.55 3.65
C VAL A 55 7.51 -1.88 4.35
N ARG A 56 7.49 -2.98 3.60
CA ARG A 56 7.76 -4.32 4.12
C ARG A 56 9.18 -4.42 4.66
N GLU A 57 10.18 -3.94 3.93
CA GLU A 57 11.57 -3.93 4.38
C GLU A 57 11.74 -3.11 5.67
N ALA A 58 11.16 -1.91 5.72
CA ALA A 58 11.22 -1.06 6.92
C ALA A 58 10.57 -1.73 8.13
N LEU A 59 9.41 -2.38 7.95
CA LEU A 59 8.72 -3.07 9.03
C LEU A 59 9.51 -4.26 9.56
N ILE A 60 10.12 -5.05 8.67
CA ILE A 60 10.99 -6.16 9.06
C ILE A 60 12.17 -5.64 9.88
N ALA A 61 12.85 -4.59 9.42
CA ALA A 61 13.98 -4.00 10.12
C ALA A 61 13.60 -3.50 11.53
N GLU A 62 12.42 -2.90 11.68
CA GLU A 62 11.92 -2.45 12.98
C GLU A 62 11.57 -3.63 13.91
N MET A 63 10.96 -4.69 13.39
CA MET A 63 10.66 -5.91 14.16
C MET A 63 11.94 -6.58 14.66
N GLU A 64 12.98 -6.66 13.81
CA GLU A 64 14.27 -7.21 14.20
C GLU A 64 14.97 -6.35 15.25
N LYS A 65 14.86 -5.01 15.15
CA LYS A 65 15.39 -4.09 16.16
C LYS A 65 14.69 -4.29 17.50
N ASN A 66 13.36 -4.33 17.52
CA ASN A 66 12.58 -4.57 18.73
C ASN A 66 12.92 -5.92 19.37
N ALA A 67 13.16 -6.97 18.57
CA ALA A 67 13.55 -8.27 19.08
C ALA A 67 14.95 -8.27 19.74
N ARG A 68 15.90 -7.48 19.22
CA ARG A 68 17.23 -7.32 19.81
C ARG A 68 17.22 -6.53 21.11
N GLU A 69 16.33 -5.56 21.24
CA GLU A 69 16.21 -4.72 22.44
C GLU A 69 15.45 -5.41 23.59
N ALA A 70 14.67 -6.46 23.28
CA ALA A 70 13.87 -7.21 24.25
C ALA A 70 14.61 -8.40 24.91
N GLY A 71 15.82 -8.74 24.45
CA GLY A 71 16.66 -9.82 24.98
C GLY A 71 17.81 -9.30 25.81
#